data_AF-C7YKR8-F1
#
_entry.id   AF-C7YKR8-F1
#
_cell.length_a   1.000
_cell.length_b   1.000
_cell.length_c   1.000
_cell.angle_alpha   90.00
_cell.angle_beta   90.00
_cell.angle_gamma   90.00
#
_symmetry.space_group_name_H-M   'P 1'
#
loop_
_entity.id
_entity.type
_entity.pdbx_description
1 polymer ?
#
loop_
_entity_poly.entity_id
_entity_poly.type
_entity_poly.pdbx_seq_one_letter_code
_entity_poly.pdbx_strand_id
1 'polypeptide(L)'
;MAIPGDDEFRKGISYHLLQTLAYIIPLSKSTFGRFASRINRTTPWKKSEAFILVRARLLSKARNRIKVATYYHRSLNLSDGQHWTWLIKAALGESSKQRQLQNLRTLTHSCKIVGSLDALLTTAARMPNGGSLLRDMLIASRDPHVALAAWATYNDGRETKAKWGWYIWLPYIRAMMEDPEINVALIWDAIDLLPFKSIQTLAPEYHWEGIGDRMTLLERMADWYMLRTDVTPRQQLRFVERCIAHGQVAGGPMSKRLLANLAKLVIRDLEEGSLGRTARLRYLIEVAEHHLGPEEAAKIRHQLEGWRWIVVNQDFGNKPKTRFNLEEEMDELGVEMDQYQTRQRLLDEEEEEEEDEEELMSEYEYDDDYEYERY
;
A
#
# COMPACT_ATOMS: atom_id res chain seq x y z
N MET A 1 24.67 -13.24 42.24
CA MET A 1 25.90 -12.54 41.84
C MET A 1 26.24 -13.01 40.42
N ALA A 2 26.08 -12.16 39.41
CA ALA A 2 26.55 -12.47 38.06
C ALA A 2 28.06 -12.23 38.00
N ILE A 3 28.83 -13.23 37.57
CA ILE A 3 30.27 -13.10 37.40
C ILE A 3 30.52 -12.27 36.12
N PRO A 4 31.23 -11.13 36.19
CA PRO A 4 31.61 -10.38 34.99
C PRO A 4 32.38 -11.28 34.02
N GLY A 5 31.87 -11.47 32.80
CA GLY A 5 32.45 -12.35 31.76
C GLY A 5 31.64 -13.61 31.42
N ASP A 6 30.65 -13.98 32.23
CA ASP A 6 29.78 -15.15 31.98
C ASP A 6 28.87 -14.94 30.75
N ASP A 7 28.40 -13.71 30.52
CA ASP A 7 27.50 -13.40 29.41
C ASP A 7 28.19 -13.45 28.04
N GLU A 8 29.45 -12.99 27.94
CA GLU A 8 30.23 -13.08 26.69
C GLU A 8 30.57 -14.53 26.35
N PHE A 9 30.95 -15.32 27.37
CA PHE A 9 31.23 -16.74 27.20
C PHE A 9 29.98 -17.53 26.79
N ARG A 10 28.84 -17.29 27.45
CA ARG A 10 27.54 -17.89 27.09
C ARG A 10 27.09 -17.50 25.68
N LYS A 11 27.32 -16.24 25.29
CA LYS A 11 27.07 -15.79 23.91
C LYS A 11 27.95 -16.56 22.92
N GLY A 12 29.25 -16.71 23.22
CA GLY A 12 30.20 -17.45 22.37
C GLY A 12 29.75 -18.90 22.13
N ILE A 13 29.40 -19.63 23.19
CA ILE A 13 28.87 -21.01 23.07
C ILE A 13 27.58 -21.03 22.25
N SER A 14 26.63 -20.15 22.58
CA SER A 14 25.32 -20.12 21.90
C SER A 14 25.44 -19.74 20.43
N TYR A 15 26.37 -18.85 20.10
CA TYR A 15 26.72 -18.47 18.73
C TYR A 15 27.27 -19.66 17.95
N HIS A 16 28.26 -20.38 18.49
CA HIS A 16 28.84 -21.55 17.82
C HIS A 16 27.82 -22.67 17.62
N LEU A 17 26.94 -22.91 18.61
CA LEU A 17 25.83 -23.85 18.48
C LEU A 17 24.86 -23.42 17.38
N LEU A 18 24.44 -22.16 17.35
CA LEU A 18 23.54 -21.65 16.31
C LEU A 18 24.20 -21.70 14.92
N GLN A 19 25.47 -21.35 14.80
CA GLN A 19 26.23 -21.45 13.56
C GLN A 19 26.25 -22.89 13.04
N THR A 20 26.53 -23.85 13.92
CA THR A 20 26.58 -25.29 13.60
C THR A 20 25.21 -25.79 13.15
N LEU A 21 24.16 -25.47 13.90
CA LEU A 21 22.78 -25.84 13.55
C LEU A 21 22.33 -25.20 12.24
N ALA A 22 22.65 -23.92 12.02
CA ALA A 22 22.30 -23.21 10.79
C ALA A 22 23.01 -23.80 9.56
N TYR A 23 24.19 -24.40 9.73
CA TYR A 23 24.94 -25.06 8.67
C TYR A 23 24.44 -26.48 8.37
N ILE A 24 24.20 -27.28 9.40
CA ILE A 24 23.82 -28.70 9.25
C ILE A 24 22.35 -28.85 8.88
N ILE A 25 21.47 -28.06 9.50
CA ILE A 25 20.02 -28.21 9.40
C ILE A 25 19.43 -26.98 8.69
N PRO A 26 18.53 -27.14 7.69
CA PRO A 26 17.84 -26.02 7.05
C PRO A 26 16.81 -25.40 8.00
N LEU A 27 17.28 -24.62 8.98
CA LEU A 27 16.43 -24.01 10.00
C LEU A 27 15.30 -23.17 9.37
N SER A 28 14.09 -23.35 9.90
CA SER A 28 12.91 -22.60 9.48
C SER A 28 13.05 -21.10 9.77
N LYS A 29 12.11 -20.30 9.25
CA LYS A 29 12.02 -18.85 9.51
C LYS A 29 12.02 -18.58 11.03
N SER A 30 11.06 -19.21 11.71
CA SER A 30 10.76 -19.03 13.13
C SER A 30 11.83 -19.62 14.06
N THR A 31 12.39 -20.79 13.74
CA THR A 31 13.39 -21.44 14.61
C THR A 31 14.68 -20.64 14.65
N PHE A 32 15.19 -20.22 13.49
CA PHE A 32 16.37 -19.35 13.45
C PHE A 32 16.13 -18.01 14.17
N GLY A 33 14.99 -17.37 13.93
CA GLY A 33 14.65 -16.10 14.58
C GLY A 33 14.60 -16.22 16.10
N ARG A 34 14.03 -17.30 16.64
CA ARG A 34 13.98 -17.55 18.09
C ARG A 34 15.37 -17.69 18.69
N PHE A 35 16.24 -18.51 18.09
CA PHE A 35 17.60 -18.71 18.61
C PHE A 35 18.44 -17.42 18.50
N ALA A 36 18.43 -16.77 17.33
CA ALA A 36 19.20 -15.57 17.12
C ALA A 36 18.76 -14.41 18.04
N SER A 37 17.46 -14.23 18.24
CA SER A 37 16.94 -13.18 19.14
C SER A 37 17.31 -13.44 20.61
N ARG A 38 17.32 -14.71 21.05
CA ARG A 38 17.74 -15.08 22.41
C ARG A 38 19.21 -14.75 22.65
N ILE A 39 20.08 -15.01 21.68
CA ILE A 39 21.51 -14.70 21.78
C ILE A 39 21.73 -13.19 21.75
N ASN A 40 21.05 -12.47 20.85
CA ASN A 40 21.22 -11.02 20.66
C ASN A 40 20.75 -10.17 21.87
N ARG A 41 19.86 -10.68 22.73
CA ARG A 41 19.42 -9.98 23.95
C ARG A 41 20.56 -9.73 24.94
N THR A 42 21.65 -10.49 24.86
CA THR A 42 22.80 -10.34 25.76
C THR A 42 23.75 -9.25 25.26
N THR A 43 24.14 -9.32 23.99
CA THR A 43 24.95 -8.29 23.30
C THR A 43 24.69 -8.32 21.79
N PRO A 44 24.77 -7.16 21.11
CA PRO A 44 24.54 -7.08 19.67
C PRO A 44 25.53 -7.93 18.86
N TRP A 45 25.10 -8.42 17.69
CA TRP A 45 25.95 -9.16 16.78
C TRP A 45 27.11 -8.32 16.26
N LYS A 46 28.33 -8.87 16.29
CA LYS A 46 29.45 -8.31 15.50
C LYS A 46 29.15 -8.50 14.01
N LYS A 47 29.62 -7.59 13.15
CA LYS A 47 29.42 -7.68 11.69
C LYS A 47 29.88 -9.03 11.11
N SER A 48 31.00 -9.56 11.62
CA SER A 48 31.53 -10.88 11.24
C SER A 48 30.64 -12.05 11.68
N GLU A 49 30.11 -12.01 12.92
CA GLU A 49 29.18 -13.02 13.44
C GLU A 49 27.89 -13.07 12.63
N ALA A 50 27.30 -11.89 12.38
CA ALA A 50 26.10 -11.73 11.58
C ALA A 50 26.30 -12.30 10.17
N PHE A 51 27.41 -11.96 9.52
CA PHE A 51 27.77 -12.49 8.22
C PHE A 51 27.88 -14.02 8.22
N ILE A 52 28.61 -14.60 9.18
CA ILE A 52 28.82 -16.05 9.28
C ILE A 52 27.50 -16.80 9.48
N LEU A 53 26.60 -16.29 10.32
CA LEU A 53 25.29 -16.89 10.57
C LEU A 53 24.38 -16.84 9.35
N VAL A 54 24.29 -15.69 8.70
CA VAL A 54 23.48 -15.52 7.48
C VAL A 54 24.00 -16.44 6.38
N ARG A 55 25.32 -16.51 6.23
CA ARG A 55 26.00 -17.42 5.30
C ARG A 55 25.62 -18.88 5.57
N ALA A 56 25.78 -19.34 6.82
CA ALA A 56 25.47 -20.72 7.21
C ALA A 56 24.02 -21.09 6.89
N ARG A 57 23.08 -20.17 7.14
CA ARG A 57 21.66 -20.38 6.87
C ARG A 57 21.31 -20.38 5.38
N LEU A 58 21.97 -19.57 4.56
CA LEU A 58 21.81 -19.62 3.11
C LEU A 58 22.33 -20.95 2.55
N LEU A 59 23.48 -21.40 3.07
CA LEU A 59 24.13 -22.67 2.74
C LEU A 59 23.25 -23.89 2.97
N SER A 60 22.65 -24.00 4.15
CA SER A 60 21.82 -25.16 4.49
C SER A 60 20.59 -25.30 3.60
N LYS A 61 20.17 -24.21 2.94
CA LYS A 61 19.04 -24.19 2.00
C LYS A 61 19.42 -24.23 0.53
N ALA A 62 20.69 -24.00 0.18
CA ALA A 62 21.16 -24.04 -1.20
C ALA A 62 21.19 -25.48 -1.72
N ARG A 63 20.66 -25.69 -2.93
CA ARG A 63 20.68 -27.01 -3.59
C ARG A 63 22.06 -27.32 -4.15
N ASN A 64 22.75 -26.33 -4.71
CA ASN A 64 24.10 -26.46 -5.21
C ASN A 64 25.15 -26.03 -4.16
N ARG A 65 25.34 -26.85 -3.12
CA ARG A 65 26.29 -26.56 -2.02
C ARG A 65 27.71 -26.29 -2.52
N ILE A 66 28.14 -26.88 -3.64
CA ILE A 66 29.48 -26.76 -4.20
C ILE A 66 29.72 -25.38 -4.82
N LYS A 67 28.85 -24.93 -5.74
CA LYS A 67 28.98 -23.59 -6.38
C LYS A 67 28.92 -22.48 -5.34
N VAL A 68 28.12 -22.71 -4.32
CA VAL A 68 27.87 -21.79 -3.24
C VAL A 68 29.10 -21.80 -2.30
N ALA A 69 29.70 -22.96 -2.00
CA ALA A 69 31.04 -23.13 -1.37
C ALA A 69 32.18 -22.39 -2.08
N THR A 70 32.20 -22.36 -3.40
CA THR A 70 33.21 -21.59 -4.17
C THR A 70 33.10 -20.09 -3.92
N TYR A 71 31.88 -19.54 -3.88
CA TYR A 71 31.67 -18.14 -3.48
C TYR A 71 32.02 -17.91 -2.00
N TYR A 72 31.94 -18.94 -1.16
CA TYR A 72 32.27 -18.86 0.26
C TYR A 72 33.77 -18.82 0.56
N HIS A 73 34.60 -19.62 -0.13
CA HIS A 73 36.05 -19.50 0.00
C HIS A 73 36.54 -18.10 -0.41
N ARG A 74 35.94 -17.51 -1.45
CA ARG A 74 36.22 -16.13 -1.87
C ARG A 74 35.77 -15.09 -0.83
N SER A 75 34.69 -15.36 -0.11
CA SER A 75 34.20 -14.47 0.96
C SER A 75 35.00 -14.53 2.27
N LEU A 76 35.89 -15.52 2.44
CA LEU A 76 36.71 -15.68 3.66
C LEU A 76 38.04 -14.91 3.60
N ASN A 77 38.49 -14.52 2.40
CA ASN A 77 39.84 -14.00 2.15
C ASN A 77 39.92 -12.48 1.90
N LEU A 78 38.97 -11.65 2.35
CA LEU A 78 38.94 -10.25 1.92
C LEU A 78 38.87 -9.25 3.08
N SER A 79 39.89 -8.40 3.13
CA SER A 79 40.05 -7.23 3.99
C SER A 79 39.04 -6.10 3.72
N ASP A 80 38.25 -6.14 2.64
CA ASP A 80 37.45 -4.99 2.21
C ASP A 80 36.03 -5.38 1.74
N GLY A 81 35.00 -5.09 2.56
CA GLY A 81 33.64 -4.67 2.16
C GLY A 81 32.76 -5.54 1.23
N GLN A 82 33.28 -6.54 0.51
CA GLN A 82 32.59 -7.22 -0.60
C GLN A 82 31.85 -8.51 -0.19
N HIS A 83 31.82 -8.82 1.10
CA HIS A 83 31.24 -10.05 1.65
C HIS A 83 29.77 -10.24 1.27
N TRP A 84 28.97 -9.17 1.37
CA TRP A 84 27.54 -9.19 1.02
C TRP A 84 27.33 -9.37 -0.48
N THR A 85 28.20 -8.82 -1.32
CA THR A 85 28.15 -8.98 -2.79
C THR A 85 28.23 -10.46 -3.17
N TRP A 86 29.12 -11.22 -2.54
CA TRP A 86 29.26 -12.65 -2.80
C TRP A 86 28.05 -13.45 -2.33
N LEU A 87 27.45 -13.11 -1.19
CA LEU A 87 26.21 -13.75 -0.73
C LEU A 87 25.03 -13.49 -1.67
N ILE A 88 24.92 -12.25 -2.18
CA ILE A 88 23.90 -11.91 -3.18
C ILE A 88 24.13 -12.71 -4.46
N LYS A 89 25.35 -12.73 -5.00
CA LYS A 89 25.70 -13.53 -6.18
C LYS A 89 25.41 -15.02 -5.97
N ALA A 90 25.66 -15.56 -4.78
CA ALA A 90 25.32 -16.93 -4.44
C ALA A 90 23.80 -17.16 -4.42
N ALA A 91 23.02 -16.23 -3.85
CA ALA A 91 21.56 -16.30 -3.84
C ALA A 91 20.96 -16.29 -5.25
N LEU A 92 21.56 -15.50 -6.16
CA LEU A 92 21.16 -15.37 -7.57
C LEU A 92 21.72 -16.48 -8.48
N GLY A 93 22.70 -17.26 -8.01
CA GLY A 93 23.44 -18.22 -8.84
C GLY A 93 22.68 -19.49 -9.23
N GLU A 94 21.42 -19.63 -8.77
CA GLU A 94 20.48 -20.71 -9.11
C GLU A 94 19.78 -20.43 -10.45
N SER A 95 19.43 -21.47 -11.21
CA SER A 95 18.82 -21.31 -12.54
C SER A 95 17.34 -20.92 -12.50
N SER A 96 16.62 -21.26 -11.44
CA SER A 96 15.19 -20.98 -11.30
C SER A 96 14.93 -19.65 -10.60
N LYS A 97 14.15 -18.75 -11.22
CA LYS A 97 13.72 -17.47 -10.63
C LYS A 97 13.00 -17.65 -9.29
N GLN A 98 12.17 -18.69 -9.15
CA GLN A 98 11.49 -18.99 -7.89
C GLN A 98 12.47 -19.32 -6.76
N ARG A 99 13.57 -20.02 -7.08
CA ARG A 99 14.63 -20.34 -6.11
C ARG A 99 15.48 -19.12 -5.78
N GLN A 100 15.79 -18.28 -6.76
CA GLN A 100 16.45 -17.00 -6.52
C GLN A 100 15.65 -16.15 -5.53
N LEU A 101 14.34 -15.99 -5.74
CA LEU A 101 13.46 -15.29 -4.81
C LEU A 101 13.41 -15.95 -3.42
N GLN A 102 13.40 -17.28 -3.33
CA GLN A 102 13.46 -17.99 -2.05
C GLN A 102 14.78 -17.75 -1.29
N ASN A 103 15.90 -17.70 -2.02
CA ASN A 103 17.22 -17.41 -1.46
C ASN A 103 17.32 -15.96 -1.03
N LEU A 104 16.86 -15.01 -1.84
CA LEU A 104 16.77 -13.59 -1.49
C LEU A 104 15.90 -13.39 -0.26
N ARG A 105 14.75 -14.07 -0.16
CA ARG A 105 13.89 -14.06 1.04
C ARG A 105 14.63 -14.58 2.28
N THR A 106 15.40 -15.66 2.14
CA THR A 106 16.19 -16.19 3.25
C THR A 106 17.27 -15.19 3.65
N LEU A 107 17.94 -14.58 2.68
CA LEU A 107 19.00 -13.59 2.90
C LEU A 107 18.46 -12.35 3.62
N THR A 108 17.45 -11.69 3.07
CA THR A 108 16.84 -10.47 3.65
C THR A 108 16.32 -10.72 5.06
N HIS A 109 15.58 -11.80 5.26
CA HIS A 109 15.04 -12.13 6.57
C HIS A 109 16.13 -12.46 7.61
N SER A 110 17.20 -13.16 7.21
CA SER A 110 18.31 -13.45 8.11
C SER A 110 19.05 -12.17 8.50
N CYS A 111 19.33 -11.30 7.53
CA CYS A 111 19.96 -10.00 7.77
C CYS A 111 19.11 -9.10 8.67
N LYS A 112 17.78 -9.09 8.52
CA LYS A 112 16.86 -8.39 9.44
C LYS A 112 17.03 -8.88 10.88
N ILE A 113 17.06 -10.20 11.09
CA ILE A 113 17.20 -10.79 12.44
C ILE A 113 18.54 -10.44 13.09
N VAL A 114 19.63 -10.45 12.33
CA VAL A 114 20.98 -10.20 12.87
C VAL A 114 21.39 -8.73 12.82
N GLY A 115 20.46 -7.82 12.49
CA GLY A 115 20.73 -6.37 12.45
C GLY A 115 21.68 -5.92 11.33
N SER A 116 21.77 -6.67 10.22
CA SER A 116 22.62 -6.38 9.06
C SER A 116 21.84 -6.10 7.77
N LEU A 117 20.55 -5.75 7.88
CA LEU A 117 19.70 -5.49 6.72
C LEU A 117 20.21 -4.28 5.91
N ASP A 118 20.56 -3.18 6.57
CA ASP A 118 21.07 -1.98 5.92
C ASP A 118 22.33 -2.24 5.07
N ALA A 119 23.29 -2.98 5.63
CA ALA A 119 24.51 -3.37 4.91
C ALA A 119 24.21 -4.24 3.67
N LEU A 120 23.23 -5.13 3.76
CA LEU A 120 22.77 -5.94 2.62
C LEU A 120 22.14 -5.06 1.53
N LEU A 121 21.19 -4.20 1.90
CA LEU A 121 20.46 -3.34 0.96
C LEU A 121 21.39 -2.33 0.29
N THR A 122 22.28 -1.70 1.07
CA THR A 122 23.29 -0.76 0.54
C THR A 122 24.24 -1.44 -0.42
N THR A 123 24.64 -2.69 -0.13
CA THR A 123 25.46 -3.47 -1.06
C THR A 123 24.68 -3.79 -2.34
N ALA A 124 23.43 -4.24 -2.22
CA ALA A 124 22.56 -4.51 -3.36
C ALA A 124 22.33 -3.28 -4.24
N ALA A 125 22.14 -2.10 -3.64
CA ALA A 125 21.96 -0.83 -4.34
C ALA A 125 23.17 -0.47 -5.23
N ARG A 126 24.39 -0.77 -4.75
CA ARG A 126 25.66 -0.47 -5.43
C ARG A 126 26.04 -1.51 -6.50
N MET A 127 25.35 -2.64 -6.57
CA MET A 127 25.61 -3.65 -7.58
C MET A 127 25.06 -3.21 -8.96
N PRO A 128 25.61 -3.77 -10.06
CA PRO A 128 24.98 -3.64 -11.37
C PRO A 128 23.51 -4.09 -11.30
N ASN A 129 22.60 -3.30 -11.88
CA ASN A 129 21.15 -3.51 -11.81
C ASN A 129 20.57 -3.47 -10.37
N GLY A 130 21.19 -2.72 -9.46
CA GLY A 130 20.80 -2.63 -8.05
C GLY A 130 19.32 -2.29 -7.81
N GLY A 131 18.70 -1.48 -8.69
CA GLY A 131 17.27 -1.19 -8.61
C GLY A 131 16.37 -2.41 -8.84
N SER A 132 16.70 -3.23 -9.85
CA SER A 132 15.99 -4.48 -10.12
C SER A 132 16.20 -5.48 -8.99
N LEU A 133 17.42 -5.56 -8.47
CA LEU A 133 17.75 -6.45 -7.36
C LEU A 133 17.00 -6.07 -6.07
N LEU A 134 16.93 -4.78 -5.73
CA LEU A 134 16.19 -4.30 -4.57
C LEU A 134 14.68 -4.53 -4.73
N ARG A 135 14.15 -4.37 -5.95
CA ARG A 135 12.77 -4.75 -6.27
C ARG A 135 12.53 -6.26 -6.07
N ASP A 136 13.44 -7.12 -6.51
CA ASP A 136 13.34 -8.57 -6.29
C ASP A 136 13.44 -8.93 -4.80
N MET A 137 14.30 -8.23 -4.04
CA MET A 137 14.39 -8.38 -2.58
C MET A 137 13.11 -7.97 -1.87
N LEU A 138 12.48 -6.87 -2.30
CA LEU A 138 11.14 -6.46 -1.85
C LEU A 138 10.15 -7.60 -2.09
N ILE A 139 10.00 -8.04 -3.34
CA ILE A 139 9.03 -9.08 -3.76
C ILE A 139 9.24 -10.38 -2.95
N ALA A 140 10.50 -10.74 -2.75
CA ALA A 140 10.87 -11.93 -2.00
C ALA A 140 10.56 -11.82 -0.50
N SER A 141 10.76 -10.66 0.11
CA SER A 141 10.72 -10.48 1.56
C SER A 141 9.35 -10.79 2.18
N ARG A 142 8.27 -10.37 1.52
CA ARG A 142 6.91 -10.35 2.09
C ARG A 142 6.87 -9.65 3.46
N ASP A 143 7.65 -8.58 3.64
CA ASP A 143 7.77 -7.81 4.88
C ASP A 143 7.74 -6.30 4.56
N PRO A 144 6.77 -5.52 5.07
CA PRO A 144 6.58 -4.12 4.69
C PRO A 144 7.77 -3.24 5.06
N HIS A 145 8.45 -3.48 6.19
CA HIS A 145 9.63 -2.71 6.56
C HIS A 145 10.82 -2.99 5.63
N VAL A 146 10.98 -4.24 5.18
CA VAL A 146 12.05 -4.58 4.22
C VAL A 146 11.76 -3.94 2.87
N ALA A 147 10.48 -3.94 2.44
CA ALA A 147 10.05 -3.29 1.21
C ALA A 147 10.35 -1.79 1.21
N LEU A 148 9.96 -1.08 2.28
CA LEU A 148 10.24 0.36 2.42
C LEU A 148 11.73 0.67 2.57
N ALA A 149 12.46 -0.12 3.35
CA ALA A 149 13.91 0.03 3.49
C ALA A 149 14.61 -0.15 2.14
N ALA A 150 14.23 -1.16 1.35
CA ALA A 150 14.82 -1.38 0.02
C ALA A 150 14.59 -0.19 -0.92
N TRP A 151 13.38 0.39 -0.91
CA TRP A 151 13.07 1.58 -1.71
C TRP A 151 13.84 2.81 -1.21
N ALA A 152 13.88 3.03 0.10
CA ALA A 152 14.59 4.15 0.71
C ALA A 152 16.09 4.08 0.40
N THR A 153 16.72 2.92 0.57
CA THR A 153 18.13 2.70 0.23
C THR A 153 18.41 2.89 -1.26
N TYR A 154 17.48 2.52 -2.15
CA TYR A 154 17.67 2.74 -3.57
C TYR A 154 17.68 4.23 -3.93
N ASN A 155 16.83 5.02 -3.26
CA ASN A 155 16.61 6.43 -3.52
C ASN A 155 17.46 7.37 -2.67
N ASP A 156 18.25 6.84 -1.74
CA ASP A 156 19.15 7.64 -0.91
C ASP A 156 20.16 8.40 -1.79
N GLY A 157 20.27 9.71 -1.55
CA GLY A 157 21.15 10.61 -2.31
C GLY A 157 20.80 10.86 -3.78
N ARG A 158 19.64 10.39 -4.28
CA ARG A 158 19.22 10.64 -5.67
C ARG A 158 18.43 11.95 -5.80
N GLU A 159 18.78 12.76 -6.80
CA GLU A 159 18.01 13.96 -7.17
C GLU A 159 16.60 13.60 -7.63
N THR A 160 16.50 12.62 -8.54
CA THR A 160 15.22 12.10 -9.03
C THR A 160 14.96 10.74 -8.40
N LYS A 161 13.98 10.69 -7.49
CA LYS A 161 13.52 9.45 -6.86
C LYS A 161 12.97 8.50 -7.94
N ALA A 162 13.53 7.31 -8.01
CA ALA A 162 13.02 6.24 -8.83
C ALA A 162 11.70 5.71 -8.26
N LYS A 163 10.77 5.47 -9.17
CA LYS A 163 9.41 5.07 -8.85
C LYS A 163 9.21 3.62 -9.26
N TRP A 164 8.80 2.81 -8.29
CA TRP A 164 8.35 1.47 -8.57
C TRP A 164 6.83 1.51 -8.74
N GLY A 165 6.33 0.84 -9.78
CA GLY A 165 4.89 0.88 -10.10
C GLY A 165 4.04 0.48 -8.90
N TRP A 166 2.97 1.23 -8.65
CA TRP A 166 2.10 1.07 -7.47
C TRP A 166 1.67 -0.38 -7.19
N TYR A 167 1.42 -1.16 -8.25
CA TYR A 167 1.00 -2.57 -8.17
C TYR A 167 1.98 -3.48 -7.40
N ILE A 168 3.28 -3.17 -7.38
CA ILE A 168 4.27 -3.98 -6.64
C ILE A 168 4.09 -3.87 -5.12
N TRP A 169 3.40 -2.83 -4.66
CA TRP A 169 3.18 -2.54 -3.26
C TRP A 169 1.89 -3.18 -2.71
N LEU A 170 1.02 -3.69 -3.58
CA LEU A 170 -0.28 -4.26 -3.18
C LEU A 170 -0.18 -5.34 -2.09
N PRO A 171 0.78 -6.29 -2.13
CA PRO A 171 0.89 -7.29 -1.06
C PRO A 171 1.32 -6.73 0.30
N TYR A 172 1.71 -5.45 0.37
CA TYR A 172 2.30 -4.81 1.55
C TYR A 172 1.47 -3.65 2.07
N ILE A 173 0.69 -2.98 1.22
CA ILE A 173 0.05 -1.70 1.53
C ILE A 173 -0.79 -1.76 2.79
N ARG A 174 -1.60 -2.82 2.97
CA ARG A 174 -2.43 -2.97 4.15
C ARG A 174 -1.60 -3.01 5.42
N ALA A 175 -0.58 -3.87 5.45
CA ALA A 175 0.35 -3.97 6.57
C ALA A 175 1.14 -2.66 6.78
N MET A 176 1.43 -1.89 5.72
CA MET A 176 2.07 -0.58 5.86
C MET A 176 1.15 0.46 6.50
N MET A 177 -0.15 0.43 6.15
CA MET A 177 -1.12 1.38 6.68
C MET A 177 -1.47 1.09 8.14
N GLU A 178 -1.65 -0.18 8.48
CA GLU A 178 -2.03 -0.62 9.83
C GLU A 178 -0.86 -0.54 10.84
N ASP A 179 0.39 -0.49 10.38
CA ASP A 179 1.57 -0.50 11.25
C ASP A 179 1.89 0.91 11.83
N PRO A 180 1.87 1.07 13.17
CA PRO A 180 2.15 2.34 13.81
C PRO A 180 3.59 2.83 13.62
N GLU A 181 4.55 1.91 13.46
CA GLU A 181 5.98 2.22 13.37
C GLU A 181 6.38 2.70 11.96
N ILE A 182 5.51 2.52 10.97
CA ILE A 182 5.77 2.95 9.59
C ILE A 182 5.36 4.40 9.40
N ASN A 183 6.33 5.23 8.97
CA ASN A 183 6.07 6.62 8.64
C ASN A 183 5.22 6.72 7.37
N VAL A 184 4.03 7.27 7.51
CA VAL A 184 3.06 7.49 6.43
C VAL A 184 3.61 8.32 5.28
N ALA A 185 4.46 9.32 5.57
CA ALA A 185 5.09 10.14 4.52
C ALA A 185 5.97 9.28 3.61
N LEU A 186 6.65 8.28 4.18
CA LEU A 186 7.47 7.33 3.40
C LEU A 186 6.61 6.44 2.51
N ILE A 187 5.40 6.08 2.95
CA ILE A 187 4.46 5.31 2.13
C ILE A 187 4.06 6.11 0.89
N TRP A 188 3.68 7.38 1.07
CA TRP A 188 3.31 8.26 -0.05
C TRP A 188 4.47 8.51 -1.02
N ASP A 189 5.70 8.58 -0.51
CA ASP A 189 6.88 8.75 -1.34
C ASP A 189 7.23 7.48 -2.13
N ALA A 190 7.04 6.31 -1.51
CA ALA A 190 7.42 5.03 -2.08
C ALA A 190 6.43 4.50 -3.12
N ILE A 191 5.14 4.71 -2.87
CA ILE A 191 4.09 4.27 -3.76
C ILE A 191 3.86 5.38 -4.77
N ASP A 192 4.11 5.06 -6.04
CA ASP A 192 3.92 6.00 -7.14
C ASP A 192 2.42 6.24 -7.42
N LEU A 193 1.78 6.92 -6.48
CA LEU A 193 0.43 7.45 -6.57
C LEU A 193 0.45 8.88 -7.06
N LEU A 194 1.51 9.27 -7.81
CA LEU A 194 1.52 10.58 -8.44
C LEU A 194 0.16 10.83 -9.10
N PRO A 195 -0.35 12.07 -9.02
CA PRO A 195 -1.55 12.47 -9.72
C PRO A 195 -1.49 11.96 -11.17
N PHE A 196 -2.32 10.95 -11.45
CA PHE A 196 -2.27 10.21 -12.70
C PHE A 196 -3.34 10.76 -13.62
N LYS A 197 -2.99 11.20 -14.84
CA LYS A 197 -3.98 11.79 -15.75
C LYS A 197 -5.09 10.83 -16.20
N SER A 198 -4.96 9.53 -15.93
CA SER A 198 -5.94 8.50 -16.26
C SER A 198 -5.88 7.33 -15.28
N ILE A 199 -7.06 6.80 -14.93
CA ILE A 199 -7.20 5.62 -14.07
C ILE A 199 -6.53 4.43 -14.75
N GLN A 200 -5.41 3.97 -14.17
CA GLN A 200 -4.74 2.75 -14.63
C GLN A 200 -5.40 1.54 -13.98
N THR A 201 -6.13 0.76 -14.79
CA THR A 201 -6.73 -0.50 -14.38
C THR A 201 -5.78 -1.66 -14.69
N LEU A 202 -5.56 -2.53 -13.71
CA LEU A 202 -4.83 -3.78 -13.84
C LEU A 202 -5.73 -4.87 -14.42
N ALA A 203 -5.13 -5.81 -15.16
CA ALA A 203 -5.85 -7.01 -15.58
C ALA A 203 -6.34 -7.80 -14.34
N PRO A 204 -7.49 -8.48 -14.42
CA PRO A 204 -8.11 -9.19 -13.28
C PRO A 204 -7.18 -10.14 -12.52
N GLU A 205 -6.24 -10.77 -13.22
CA GLU A 205 -5.24 -11.68 -12.64
C GLU A 205 -4.25 -11.02 -11.67
N TYR A 206 -4.11 -9.69 -11.74
CA TYR A 206 -3.24 -8.90 -10.85
C TYR A 206 -4.03 -8.15 -9.77
N HIS A 207 -5.35 -8.35 -9.70
CA HIS A 207 -6.16 -7.76 -8.64
C HIS A 207 -5.74 -8.34 -7.30
N TRP A 208 -5.67 -7.49 -6.29
CA TRP A 208 -5.30 -7.89 -4.94
C TRP A 208 -6.31 -7.32 -3.94
N GLU A 209 -7.00 -8.19 -3.20
CA GLU A 209 -8.09 -7.78 -2.30
C GLU A 209 -9.16 -6.88 -2.96
N GLY A 210 -9.47 -7.15 -4.23
CA GLY A 210 -10.41 -6.35 -5.04
C GLY A 210 -9.83 -5.02 -5.54
N ILE A 211 -8.54 -4.77 -5.34
CA ILE A 211 -7.85 -3.58 -5.86
C ILE A 211 -7.39 -3.85 -7.29
N GLY A 212 -8.15 -3.32 -8.24
CA GLY A 212 -7.84 -3.36 -9.67
C GLY A 212 -7.24 -2.06 -10.20
N ASP A 213 -7.51 -0.94 -9.55
CA ASP A 213 -7.10 0.39 -10.01
C ASP A 213 -6.60 1.27 -8.85
N ARG A 214 -6.06 2.43 -9.20
CA ARG A 214 -5.47 3.36 -8.23
C ARG A 214 -6.50 4.06 -7.35
N MET A 215 -7.73 4.31 -7.82
CA MET A 215 -8.78 4.90 -6.99
C MET A 215 -9.20 3.92 -5.90
N THR A 216 -9.48 2.67 -6.28
CA THR A 216 -9.76 1.60 -5.31
C THR A 216 -8.62 1.43 -4.31
N LEU A 217 -7.35 1.59 -4.73
CA LEU A 217 -6.23 1.59 -3.79
C LEU A 217 -6.29 2.76 -2.79
N LEU A 218 -6.58 3.98 -3.24
CA LEU A 218 -6.70 5.16 -2.36
C LEU A 218 -7.86 5.01 -1.35
N GLU A 219 -8.98 4.44 -1.77
CA GLU A 219 -10.10 4.09 -0.90
C GLU A 219 -9.68 3.13 0.20
N ARG A 220 -9.05 2.00 -0.18
CA ARG A 220 -8.58 0.99 0.78
C ARG A 220 -7.53 1.54 1.73
N MET A 221 -6.62 2.37 1.22
CA MET A 221 -5.64 3.06 2.05
C MET A 221 -6.31 3.96 3.09
N ALA A 222 -7.34 4.71 2.72
CA ALA A 222 -8.11 5.54 3.66
C ALA A 222 -8.81 4.69 4.72
N ASP A 223 -9.49 3.61 4.31
CA ASP A 223 -10.16 2.67 5.21
C ASP A 223 -9.18 2.10 6.25
N TRP A 224 -8.05 1.53 5.81
CA TRP A 224 -7.06 0.95 6.72
C TRP A 224 -6.42 2.00 7.63
N TYR A 225 -6.18 3.20 7.13
CA TYR A 225 -5.60 4.27 7.94
C TYR A 225 -6.58 4.77 9.02
N MET A 226 -7.89 4.77 8.73
CA MET A 226 -8.92 5.10 9.71
C MET A 226 -9.05 4.07 10.84
N LEU A 227 -8.64 2.82 10.62
CA LEU A 227 -8.65 1.77 11.65
C LEU A 227 -7.50 1.89 12.66
N ARG A 228 -6.52 2.77 12.42
CA ARG A 228 -5.41 3.00 13.34
C ARG A 228 -5.88 3.64 14.65
N THR A 229 -5.40 3.11 15.77
CA THR A 229 -5.72 3.62 17.12
C THR A 229 -4.70 4.63 17.63
N ASP A 230 -3.53 4.71 17.01
CA ASP A 230 -2.40 5.58 17.37
C ASP A 230 -2.43 6.95 16.68
N VAL A 231 -3.43 7.19 15.82
CA VAL A 231 -3.56 8.43 15.05
C VAL A 231 -4.68 9.32 15.60
N THR A 232 -4.40 10.62 15.62
CA THR A 232 -5.40 11.62 15.99
C THR A 232 -6.43 11.81 14.87
N PRO A 233 -7.66 12.26 15.17
CA PRO A 233 -8.67 12.57 14.15
C PRO A 233 -8.18 13.60 13.13
N ARG A 234 -7.29 14.52 13.55
CA ARG A 234 -6.66 15.49 12.65
C ARG A 234 -5.71 14.84 11.65
N GLN A 235 -4.96 13.81 12.06
CA GLN A 235 -4.10 13.04 11.15
C GLN A 235 -4.93 12.20 10.19
N GLN A 236 -6.02 11.57 10.67
CA GLN A 236 -6.98 10.86 9.81
C GLN A 236 -7.57 11.79 8.76
N LEU A 237 -8.05 12.98 9.17
CA LEU A 237 -8.60 13.97 8.25
C LEU A 237 -7.61 14.36 7.16
N ARG A 238 -6.37 14.74 7.55
CA ARG A 238 -5.32 15.10 6.58
C ARG A 238 -4.98 13.97 5.62
N PHE A 239 -5.05 12.73 6.07
CA PHE A 239 -4.79 11.58 5.23
C PHE A 239 -5.91 11.38 4.20
N VAL A 240 -7.17 11.44 4.63
CA VAL A 240 -8.34 11.33 3.74
C VAL A 240 -8.38 12.49 2.74
N GLU A 241 -8.13 13.73 3.20
CA GLU A 241 -7.98 14.92 2.33
C GLU A 241 -6.90 14.70 1.27
N ARG A 242 -5.78 14.06 1.63
CA ARG A 242 -4.71 13.71 0.69
C ARG A 242 -5.17 12.65 -0.32
N CYS A 243 -5.87 11.60 0.10
CA CYS A 243 -6.44 10.62 -0.82
C CYS A 243 -7.39 11.29 -1.84
N ILE A 244 -8.26 12.18 -1.36
CA ILE A 244 -9.19 12.98 -2.17
C ILE A 244 -8.43 13.84 -3.18
N ALA A 245 -7.42 14.59 -2.74
CA ALA A 245 -6.63 15.43 -3.64
C ALA A 245 -5.90 14.62 -4.73
N HIS A 246 -5.36 13.44 -4.38
CA HIS A 246 -4.74 12.55 -5.36
C HIS A 246 -5.76 11.96 -6.36
N GLY A 247 -6.97 11.64 -5.89
CA GLY A 247 -8.08 11.19 -6.74
C GLY A 247 -8.60 12.28 -7.69
N GLN A 248 -8.70 13.53 -7.22
CA GLN A 248 -9.18 14.66 -8.03
C GLN A 248 -8.32 14.92 -9.26
N VAL A 249 -7.00 14.84 -9.14
CA VAL A 249 -6.12 15.06 -10.30
C VAL A 249 -6.25 13.94 -11.33
N ALA A 250 -6.85 12.80 -10.95
CA ALA A 250 -7.14 11.74 -11.89
C ALA A 250 -8.32 12.01 -12.83
N GLY A 251 -9.05 13.11 -12.61
CA GLY A 251 -10.17 13.52 -13.46
C GLY A 251 -11.35 12.55 -13.44
N GLY A 252 -11.34 11.56 -12.56
CA GLY A 252 -12.44 10.62 -12.36
C GLY A 252 -13.39 11.09 -11.25
N PRO A 253 -14.64 10.56 -11.23
CA PRO A 253 -15.58 10.82 -10.15
C PRO A 253 -14.96 10.37 -8.81
N MET A 254 -15.17 11.18 -7.76
CA MET A 254 -14.70 10.81 -6.42
C MET A 254 -15.41 9.56 -5.91
N SER A 255 -14.65 8.71 -5.24
CA SER A 255 -15.22 7.57 -4.54
C SER A 255 -16.23 7.98 -3.47
N LYS A 256 -17.43 7.37 -3.51
CA LYS A 256 -18.43 7.44 -2.44
C LYS A 256 -17.83 7.03 -1.08
N ARG A 257 -16.92 6.05 -1.05
CA ARG A 257 -16.24 5.60 0.18
C ARG A 257 -15.33 6.67 0.78
N LEU A 258 -14.57 7.39 -0.06
CA LEU A 258 -13.72 8.49 0.42
C LEU A 258 -14.54 9.65 0.96
N LEU A 259 -15.67 9.97 0.32
CA LEU A 259 -16.61 10.97 0.81
C LEU A 259 -17.25 10.56 2.15
N ALA A 260 -17.66 9.30 2.29
CA ALA A 260 -18.18 8.77 3.55
C ALA A 260 -17.15 8.87 4.68
N ASN A 261 -15.88 8.53 4.40
CA ASN A 261 -14.79 8.65 5.37
C ASN A 261 -14.53 10.11 5.75
N LEU A 262 -14.59 11.05 4.80
CA LEU A 262 -14.50 12.48 5.08
C LEU A 262 -15.67 12.94 5.96
N ALA A 263 -16.90 12.57 5.59
CA ALA A 263 -18.12 12.92 6.32
C ALA A 263 -18.03 12.47 7.78
N LYS A 264 -17.73 11.18 8.03
CA LYS A 264 -17.52 10.62 9.38
C LYS A 264 -16.55 11.45 10.22
N LEU A 265 -15.42 11.87 9.64
CA LEU A 265 -14.42 12.66 10.35
C LEU A 265 -14.85 14.11 10.62
N VAL A 266 -15.64 14.70 9.72
CA VAL A 266 -16.10 16.09 9.82
C VAL A 266 -17.28 16.21 10.79
N ILE A 267 -18.22 15.27 10.75
CA ILE A 267 -19.45 15.30 11.54
C ILE A 267 -19.26 14.77 12.96
N ARG A 268 -18.15 14.07 13.26
CA ARG A 268 -17.86 13.55 14.60
C ARG A 268 -17.98 14.60 15.70
N ASP A 269 -17.52 15.83 15.44
CA ASP A 269 -17.66 16.93 16.39
C ASP A 269 -19.14 17.23 16.71
N LEU A 270 -20.04 17.09 15.72
CA LEU A 270 -21.49 17.22 15.89
C LEU A 270 -22.09 16.05 16.66
N GLU A 271 -21.65 14.82 16.38
CA GLU A 271 -22.07 13.60 17.12
C GLU A 271 -21.64 13.63 18.59
N GLU A 272 -20.53 14.29 18.90
CA GLU A 272 -20.04 14.53 20.26
C GLU A 272 -20.75 15.70 20.98
N GLY A 273 -21.76 16.32 20.33
CA GLY A 273 -22.59 17.38 20.92
C GLY A 273 -21.96 18.78 20.83
N SER A 274 -20.98 18.98 19.96
CA SER A 274 -20.41 20.30 19.69
C SER A 274 -20.92 20.87 18.36
N LEU A 275 -20.77 22.18 18.11
CA LEU A 275 -21.28 22.81 16.88
C LEU A 275 -20.50 22.42 15.61
N GLY A 276 -19.43 21.64 15.74
CA GLY A 276 -18.50 21.34 14.67
C GLY A 276 -17.75 22.58 14.17
N ARG A 277 -16.63 22.35 13.49
CA ARG A 277 -15.85 23.45 12.92
C ARG A 277 -16.47 23.88 11.60
N THR A 278 -16.97 25.13 11.54
CA THR A 278 -17.61 25.70 10.34
C THR A 278 -16.77 25.52 9.07
N ALA A 279 -15.44 25.70 9.17
CA ALA A 279 -14.55 25.51 8.03
C ALA A 279 -14.55 24.07 7.48
N ARG A 280 -14.66 23.05 8.34
CA ARG A 280 -14.69 21.63 7.93
C ARG A 280 -16.03 21.24 7.32
N LEU A 281 -17.12 21.73 7.90
CA LEU A 281 -18.48 21.49 7.40
C LEU A 281 -18.66 22.11 6.02
N ARG A 282 -18.19 23.35 5.85
CA ARG A 282 -18.17 24.00 4.54
C ARG A 282 -17.30 23.23 3.54
N TYR A 283 -16.12 22.77 3.94
CA TYR A 283 -15.28 21.94 3.08
C TYR A 283 -15.99 20.65 2.63
N LEU A 284 -16.71 19.95 3.52
CA LEU A 284 -17.50 18.78 3.15
C LEU A 284 -18.57 19.12 2.10
N ILE A 285 -19.27 20.25 2.26
CA ILE A 285 -20.27 20.73 1.28
C ILE A 285 -19.61 21.05 -0.06
N GLU A 286 -18.49 21.78 -0.07
CA GLU A 286 -17.75 22.13 -1.29
C GLU A 286 -17.26 20.89 -2.04
N VAL A 287 -16.75 19.89 -1.30
CA VAL A 287 -16.31 18.62 -1.87
C VAL A 287 -17.50 17.82 -2.41
N ALA A 288 -18.63 17.79 -1.72
CA ALA A 288 -19.84 17.13 -2.20
C ALA A 288 -20.41 17.82 -3.44
N GLU A 289 -20.45 19.16 -3.47
CA GLU A 289 -20.94 19.93 -4.62
C GLU A 289 -20.13 19.63 -5.87
N HIS A 290 -18.80 19.57 -5.72
CA HIS A 290 -17.91 19.31 -6.85
C HIS A 290 -18.02 17.89 -7.41
N HIS A 291 -18.38 16.88 -6.59
CA HIS A 291 -18.30 15.46 -6.98
C HIS A 291 -19.64 14.73 -7.07
N LEU A 292 -20.64 15.15 -6.29
CA LEU A 292 -21.99 14.60 -6.26
C LEU A 292 -23.02 15.58 -6.87
N GLY A 293 -22.61 16.82 -7.16
CA GLY A 293 -23.46 17.85 -7.72
C GLY A 293 -24.12 18.76 -6.67
N PRO A 294 -24.75 19.86 -7.13
CA PRO A 294 -25.28 20.91 -6.26
C PRO A 294 -26.48 20.44 -5.41
N GLU A 295 -27.29 19.51 -5.92
CA GLU A 295 -28.45 18.99 -5.19
C GLU A 295 -28.05 18.21 -3.95
N GLU A 296 -27.08 17.30 -4.06
CA GLU A 296 -26.57 16.53 -2.92
C GLU A 296 -25.85 17.42 -1.91
N ALA A 297 -25.10 18.43 -2.38
CA ALA A 297 -24.51 19.42 -1.49
C ALA A 297 -25.56 20.21 -0.71
N ALA A 298 -26.70 20.54 -1.31
CA ALA A 298 -27.81 21.20 -0.65
C ALA A 298 -28.46 20.30 0.42
N LYS A 299 -28.65 19.01 0.13
CA LYS A 299 -29.14 18.02 1.12
C LYS A 299 -28.19 17.91 2.31
N ILE A 300 -26.89 17.72 2.07
CA ILE A 300 -25.87 17.66 3.12
C ILE A 300 -25.86 18.95 3.95
N ARG A 301 -25.92 20.13 3.30
CA ARG A 301 -26.02 21.42 4.00
C ARG A 301 -27.21 21.46 4.95
N HIS A 302 -28.40 21.10 4.46
CA HIS A 302 -29.62 21.10 5.25
C HIS A 302 -29.52 20.17 6.48
N GLN A 303 -28.97 18.96 6.30
CA GLN A 303 -28.74 18.02 7.40
C GLN A 303 -27.78 18.59 8.45
N LEU A 304 -26.67 19.20 8.03
CA LEU A 304 -25.67 19.77 8.95
C LEU A 304 -26.23 20.98 9.72
N GLU A 305 -27.06 21.80 9.08
CA GLU A 305 -27.78 22.91 9.74
C GLU A 305 -28.79 22.39 10.76
N GLY A 306 -29.55 21.33 10.41
CA GLY A 306 -30.47 20.66 11.32
C GLY A 306 -29.76 20.11 12.56
N TRP A 307 -28.63 19.42 12.39
CA TRP A 307 -27.82 18.94 13.52
C TRP A 307 -27.29 20.06 14.39
N ARG A 308 -26.79 21.16 13.80
CA ARG A 308 -26.36 22.33 14.58
C ARG A 308 -27.50 22.92 15.39
N TRP A 309 -28.69 23.00 14.82
CA TRP A 309 -29.88 23.46 15.53
C TRP A 309 -30.20 22.54 16.72
N ILE A 310 -30.12 21.22 16.55
CA ILE A 310 -30.31 20.26 17.65
C ILE A 310 -29.27 20.49 18.75
N VAL A 311 -27.99 20.64 18.39
CA VAL A 311 -26.91 20.88 19.36
C VAL A 311 -27.08 22.19 20.15
N VAL A 312 -27.54 23.27 19.50
CA VAL A 312 -27.78 24.55 20.17
C VAL A 312 -28.98 24.47 21.11
N ASN A 313 -30.03 23.74 20.73
CA ASN A 313 -31.34 23.78 21.39
C ASN A 313 -31.63 22.58 22.29
N GLN A 314 -30.77 21.56 22.34
CA GLN A 314 -30.85 20.47 23.30
C GLN A 314 -29.78 20.62 24.39
N ASP A 315 -30.22 20.77 25.64
CA ASP A 315 -29.41 20.45 26.81
C ASP A 315 -29.07 18.95 26.73
N PHE A 316 -27.80 18.58 26.47
CA PHE A 316 -27.32 17.18 26.47
C PHE A 316 -27.28 16.57 27.89
N GLY A 317 -28.28 16.87 28.71
CA GLY A 317 -28.61 16.17 29.94
C GLY A 317 -29.05 14.73 29.63
N ASN A 318 -28.09 13.81 29.59
CA ASN A 318 -28.27 12.40 29.91
C ASN A 318 -29.33 11.63 29.08
N LYS A 319 -29.28 11.68 27.74
CA LYS A 319 -30.01 10.72 26.87
C LYS A 319 -29.12 10.02 25.85
N PRO A 320 -29.44 8.77 25.47
CA PRO A 320 -28.52 7.88 24.79
C PRO A 320 -28.30 8.29 23.34
N LYS A 321 -27.04 8.17 22.91
CA LYS A 321 -26.56 8.37 21.53
C LYS A 321 -27.43 7.59 20.55
N THR A 322 -28.16 8.27 19.69
CA THR A 322 -28.76 7.66 18.50
C THR A 322 -27.63 7.14 17.61
N ARG A 323 -27.53 5.82 17.45
CA ARG A 323 -26.69 5.18 16.44
C ARG A 323 -27.35 5.42 15.08
N PHE A 324 -26.95 6.48 14.40
CA PHE A 324 -27.31 6.70 13.02
C PHE A 324 -26.24 6.03 12.15
N ASN A 325 -26.64 5.12 11.26
CA ASN A 325 -25.70 4.34 10.45
C ASN A 325 -25.54 5.02 9.08
N LEU A 326 -24.69 6.05 9.02
CA LEU A 326 -24.45 6.83 7.79
C LEU A 326 -24.02 5.98 6.58
N GLU A 327 -23.43 4.80 6.81
CA GLU A 327 -23.10 3.86 5.73
C GLU A 327 -24.36 3.30 5.06
N GLU A 328 -25.41 3.02 5.83
CA GLU A 328 -26.66 2.43 5.36
C GLU A 328 -27.46 3.45 4.53
N GLU A 329 -27.52 4.71 4.98
CA GLU A 329 -28.15 5.77 4.17
C GLU A 329 -27.35 6.11 2.91
N MET A 330 -26.01 6.09 2.96
CA MET A 330 -25.19 6.31 1.77
C MET A 330 -25.27 5.13 0.78
N ASP A 331 -25.46 3.90 1.26
CA ASP A 331 -25.68 2.72 0.43
C ASP A 331 -27.09 2.74 -0.21
N GLU A 332 -28.13 3.13 0.54
CA GLU A 332 -29.50 3.32 0.02
C GLU A 332 -29.56 4.42 -1.06
N LEU A 333 -28.92 5.57 -0.82
CA LEU A 333 -28.80 6.64 -1.82
C LEU A 333 -27.94 6.22 -3.03
N GLY A 334 -26.98 5.31 -2.83
CA GLY A 334 -26.18 4.72 -3.89
C GLY A 334 -27.02 3.90 -4.86
N VAL A 335 -28.00 3.14 -4.36
CA VAL A 335 -28.95 2.37 -5.15
C VAL A 335 -29.89 3.29 -5.92
N GLU A 336 -30.41 4.36 -5.30
CA GLU A 336 -31.30 5.31 -5.96
C GLU A 336 -30.62 6.07 -7.11
N MET A 337 -29.34 6.42 -6.95
CA MET A 337 -28.57 7.14 -7.96
C MET A 337 -28.12 6.24 -9.13
N ASP A 338 -27.74 4.98 -8.85
CA ASP A 338 -27.46 4.02 -9.92
C ASP A 338 -28.73 3.78 -10.77
N GLN A 339 -29.91 3.72 -10.13
CA GLN A 339 -31.20 3.65 -10.83
C GLN A 339 -31.55 4.92 -11.61
N TYR A 340 -31.11 6.09 -11.15
CA TYR A 340 -31.28 7.35 -11.88
C TYR A 340 -30.37 7.42 -13.11
N GLN A 341 -29.10 7.03 -12.97
CA GLN A 341 -28.13 6.99 -14.08
C GLN A 341 -28.49 5.94 -15.13
N THR A 342 -29.02 4.79 -14.72
CA THR A 342 -29.58 3.80 -15.67
C THR A 342 -30.79 4.37 -16.40
N ARG A 343 -31.67 5.12 -15.72
CA ARG A 343 -32.81 5.78 -16.37
C ARG A 343 -32.37 6.88 -17.35
N GLN A 344 -31.35 7.65 -17.02
CA GLN A 344 -30.79 8.64 -17.94
C GLN A 344 -30.19 8.00 -19.19
N ARG A 345 -29.40 6.92 -19.05
CA ARG A 345 -28.87 6.20 -20.24
C ARG A 345 -29.96 5.63 -21.13
N LEU A 346 -31.04 5.11 -20.56
CA LEU A 346 -32.17 4.60 -21.36
C LEU A 346 -32.88 5.72 -22.11
N LEU A 347 -32.97 6.93 -21.54
CA LEU A 347 -33.53 8.10 -22.21
C LEU A 347 -32.61 8.60 -23.34
N ASP A 348 -31.30 8.62 -23.10
CA ASP A 348 -30.32 9.00 -24.12
C ASP A 348 -30.32 7.98 -25.30
N GLU A 349 -30.47 6.69 -25.01
CA GLU A 349 -30.61 5.62 -26.03
C GLU A 349 -31.94 5.73 -26.81
N GLU A 350 -33.05 6.10 -26.16
CA GLU A 350 -34.33 6.36 -26.83
C GLU A 350 -34.27 7.62 -27.73
N GLU A 351 -33.58 8.69 -27.31
CA GLU A 351 -33.37 9.89 -28.15
C GLU A 351 -32.49 9.60 -29.37
N GLU A 352 -31.43 8.79 -29.24
CA GLU A 352 -30.60 8.37 -30.38
C GLU A 352 -31.39 7.49 -31.39
N GLU A 353 -32.26 6.60 -30.92
CA GLU A 353 -33.13 5.79 -31.80
C GLU A 353 -34.19 6.65 -32.54
N GLU A 354 -34.74 7.69 -31.90
CA GLU A 354 -35.67 8.62 -32.56
C GLU A 354 -34.97 9.49 -33.62
N GLU A 355 -33.72 9.93 -33.38
CA GLU A 355 -32.92 10.68 -34.37
C GLU A 355 -32.56 9.81 -35.59
N ASP A 356 -32.20 8.54 -35.38
CA ASP A 356 -31.90 7.60 -36.46
C ASP A 356 -33.16 7.26 -37.31
N GLU A 357 -34.35 7.17 -36.69
CA GLU A 357 -35.62 6.97 -37.41
C GLU A 357 -36.05 8.21 -38.22
N GLU A 358 -35.83 9.43 -37.69
CA GLU A 358 -36.08 10.67 -38.44
C GLU A 358 -35.12 10.82 -39.63
N GLU A 359 -33.84 10.45 -39.49
CA GLU A 359 -32.86 10.48 -40.57
C GLU A 359 -33.23 9.48 -41.69
N LEU A 360 -33.63 8.26 -41.33
CA LEU A 360 -34.15 7.24 -42.26
C LEU A 360 -35.43 7.71 -42.98
N MET A 361 -36.37 8.34 -42.28
CA MET A 361 -37.61 8.86 -42.88
C MET A 361 -37.33 10.02 -43.85
N SER A 362 -36.30 10.83 -43.59
CA SER A 362 -35.88 11.92 -44.49
C SER A 362 -35.21 11.41 -45.78
N GLU A 363 -34.55 10.25 -45.74
CA GLU A 363 -33.90 9.63 -46.89
C GLU A 363 -34.93 8.99 -47.85
N TYR A 364 -36.07 8.52 -47.34
CA TYR A 364 -37.17 7.99 -48.15
C TYR A 364 -38.09 9.06 -48.77
N GLU A 365 -38.05 10.31 -48.31
CA GLU A 365 -38.88 11.40 -48.86
C GLU A 365 -38.24 12.10 -50.09
N TYR A 366 -37.01 11.73 -50.47
CA TYR A 366 -36.28 12.34 -51.59
C TYR A 366 -36.23 11.51 -52.89
N ASP A 367 -36.82 10.31 -52.93
CA ASP A 367 -36.72 9.40 -54.08
C ASP A 367 -37.96 9.35 -55.00
N ASP A 368 -39.02 10.12 -54.73
CA ASP A 368 -40.29 10.01 -55.47
C ASP A 368 -40.48 11.01 -56.64
N ASP A 369 -39.45 11.79 -57.02
CA ASP A 369 -39.59 12.89 -58.00
C ASP A 369 -38.80 12.75 -59.31
N TYR A 370 -38.26 11.57 -59.66
CA TYR A 370 -37.57 11.38 -60.95
C TYR A 370 -37.90 10.06 -61.66
N GLU A 371 -39.05 10.00 -62.35
CA GLU A 371 -39.14 9.34 -63.67
C GLU A 371 -40.47 9.63 -64.40
N TYR A 372 -40.55 10.80 -65.05
CA TYR A 372 -41.50 11.03 -66.14
C TYR A 372 -40.89 11.95 -67.21
N GLU A 373 -39.84 11.48 -67.89
CA GLU A 373 -39.49 11.97 -69.23
C GLU A 373 -38.43 11.08 -69.92
N ARG A 374 -38.91 10.13 -70.74
CA ARG A 374 -38.30 9.52 -71.96
C ARG A 374 -38.50 8.00 -72.02
N TYR A 375 -39.58 7.55 -72.64
CA TYR A 375 -39.60 6.96 -74.01
C TYR A 375 -40.97 6.38 -74.33
#